data_AF-A0A1F9NNH4-F1
#
_entry.id   AF-A0A1F9NNH4-F1
#
_cell.length_a   1.000
_cell.length_b   1.000
_cell.length_c   1.000
_cell.angle_alpha   90.00
_cell.angle_beta   90.00
_cell.angle_gamma   90.00
#
_symmetry.space_group_name_H-M   'P 1'
#
loop_
_entity.id
_entity.type
_entity.pdbx_description
1 polymer ?
#
loop_
_entity_poly.entity_id
_entity_poly.type
_entity_poly.pdbx_seq_one_letter_code
_entity_poly.pdbx_strand_id
1 'polypeptide(L)'
;MAVDIENIIPDRMFDGGDLDCGSGLILMIRDNMLKAPARGILEMRSREPTISNDLPPWCRMSGHEFLGEIKASAVKNPTCIGRLTRREPLALGDLHFLRTLTNKPVKITLPGPYLLTRSMRVGALTRKAYRNHKKMADDIVRILREELLDLRDAGCDFVQFDEPVLTEVVMSEDCTRRPSCERRLPPAGTRERN
;
A
#
# COMPACT_ATOMS: atom_id res chain seq x y z
N MET A 1 -14.22 2.86 31.01
CA MET A 1 -15.03 2.36 29.87
C MET A 1 -14.20 2.63 28.62
N ALA A 2 -13.99 1.63 27.76
CA ALA A 2 -13.26 1.85 26.52
C ALA A 2 -14.15 2.69 25.58
N VAL A 3 -13.64 3.83 25.13
CA VAL A 3 -14.31 4.71 24.19
C VAL A 3 -14.18 4.09 22.79
N ASP A 4 -15.30 3.92 22.08
CA ASP A 4 -15.31 3.41 20.71
C ASP A 4 -14.93 4.52 19.73
N ILE A 5 -13.62 4.68 19.50
CA ILE A 5 -13.06 5.76 18.69
C ILE A 5 -13.44 5.70 17.21
N GLU A 6 -13.83 4.53 16.68
CA GLU A 6 -14.16 4.39 15.25
C GLU A 6 -15.51 5.03 14.88
N ASN A 7 -16.40 5.22 15.86
CA ASN A 7 -17.76 5.73 15.66
C ASN A 7 -18.00 7.13 16.23
N ILE A 8 -16.93 7.84 16.63
CA ILE A 8 -17.03 9.21 17.12
C ILE A 8 -17.15 10.19 15.96
N ILE A 9 -18.11 11.12 16.08
CA ILE A 9 -18.21 12.27 15.19
C ILE A 9 -17.48 13.43 15.87
N PRO A 10 -16.38 13.96 15.28
CA PRO A 10 -15.68 15.09 15.87
C PRO A 10 -16.46 16.39 15.65
N ASP A 11 -16.41 17.30 16.63
CA ASP A 11 -16.94 18.66 16.49
C ASP A 11 -16.10 19.50 15.52
N ARG A 12 -14.82 19.17 15.41
CA ARG A 12 -13.90 19.84 14.50
C ARG A 12 -12.83 18.86 14.01
N MET A 13 -12.44 19.00 12.75
CA MET A 13 -11.36 18.23 12.15
C MET A 13 -10.40 19.16 11.42
N PHE A 14 -9.10 18.87 11.48
CA PHE A 14 -8.10 19.51 10.63
C PHE A 14 -6.98 18.54 10.23
N ASP A 15 -6.27 18.88 9.16
CA ASP A 15 -5.09 18.14 8.67
C ASP A 15 -3.81 18.89 9.07
N GLY A 16 -2.96 18.22 9.85
CA GLY A 16 -1.66 18.71 10.30
C GLY A 16 -0.52 18.39 9.33
N GLY A 17 -0.77 17.60 8.27
CA GLY A 17 0.22 17.28 7.26
C GLY A 17 1.44 16.54 7.82
N ASP A 18 2.63 17.09 7.54
CA ASP A 18 3.94 16.53 7.92
C ASP A 18 4.59 17.35 9.05
N LEU A 19 3.82 18.15 9.79
CA LEU A 19 4.35 18.98 10.87
C LEU A 19 4.48 18.17 12.17
N ASP A 20 5.57 18.38 12.88
CA ASP A 20 5.79 17.87 14.23
C ASP A 20 5.37 18.88 15.31
N CYS A 21 5.37 18.44 16.57
CA CYS A 21 4.99 19.29 17.70
C CYS A 21 5.89 20.53 17.89
N GLY A 22 7.16 20.49 17.46
CA GLY A 22 8.12 21.59 17.49
C GLY A 22 8.09 22.50 16.26
N SER A 23 7.66 22.01 15.10
CA SER A 23 7.66 22.76 13.83
C SER A 23 6.34 23.46 13.49
N GLY A 24 5.36 23.42 14.40
CA GLY A 24 4.15 24.26 14.33
C GLY A 24 2.83 23.53 14.50
N LEU A 25 2.83 22.19 14.61
CA LEU A 25 1.59 21.42 14.77
C LEU A 25 0.80 21.85 16.02
N ILE A 26 1.48 22.14 17.13
CA ILE A 26 0.84 22.59 18.37
C ILE A 26 0.09 23.91 18.19
N LEU A 27 0.60 24.82 17.35
CA LEU A 27 -0.07 26.08 17.06
C LEU A 27 -1.37 25.83 16.28
N MET A 28 -1.35 24.91 15.33
CA MET A 28 -2.54 24.50 14.58
C MET A 28 -3.56 23.80 15.46
N ILE A 29 -3.11 22.91 16.36
CA ILE A 29 -3.98 22.28 17.36
C ILE A 29 -4.66 23.37 18.18
N ARG A 30 -3.89 24.30 18.74
CA ARG A 30 -4.42 25.37 19.60
C ARG A 30 -5.43 26.27 18.88
N ASP A 31 -5.14 26.69 17.66
CA ASP A 31 -6.04 27.51 16.85
C ASP A 31 -7.37 26.78 16.56
N ASN A 32 -7.31 25.48 16.28
CA ASN A 32 -8.52 24.68 16.06
C ASN A 32 -9.28 24.42 17.36
N MET A 33 -8.60 24.23 18.49
CA MET A 33 -9.24 24.09 19.80
C MET A 33 -10.03 25.33 20.21
N LEU A 34 -9.49 26.54 19.94
CA LEU A 34 -10.21 27.79 20.20
C LEU A 34 -11.51 27.93 19.41
N LYS A 35 -11.62 27.20 18.30
CA LYS A 35 -12.78 27.19 17.40
C LYS A 35 -13.69 25.99 17.64
N ALA A 36 -13.36 25.11 18.59
CA ALA A 36 -14.18 23.97 18.99
C ALA A 36 -15.05 24.34 20.21
N PRO A 37 -16.24 23.75 20.37
CA PRO A 37 -17.06 23.97 21.56
C PRO A 37 -16.34 23.46 22.82
N ALA A 38 -16.67 24.03 23.98
CA ALA A 38 -16.12 23.57 25.25
C ALA A 38 -16.49 22.09 25.47
N ARG A 39 -15.48 21.26 25.80
CA ARG A 39 -15.57 19.79 25.88
C ARG A 39 -15.88 19.08 24.55
N GLY A 40 -15.72 19.78 23.42
CA GLY A 40 -15.82 19.20 22.10
C GLY A 40 -14.65 18.28 21.75
N ILE A 41 -14.85 17.47 20.73
CA ILE A 41 -13.90 16.50 20.19
C ILE A 41 -13.21 17.12 18.97
N LEU A 42 -11.87 17.14 19.00
CA LEU A 42 -11.03 17.58 17.89
C LEU A 42 -10.34 16.38 17.25
N GLU A 43 -10.61 16.12 15.98
CA GLU A 43 -9.85 15.17 15.15
C GLU A 43 -8.69 15.91 14.47
N MET A 44 -7.49 15.34 14.57
CA MET A 44 -6.32 15.79 13.82
C MET A 44 -5.79 14.63 12.98
N ARG A 45 -5.60 14.89 11.68
CA ARG A 45 -4.92 13.95 10.78
C ARG A 45 -3.45 14.34 10.64
N SER A 46 -2.56 13.36 10.70
CA SER A 46 -1.13 13.58 10.55
C SER A 46 -0.47 12.45 9.75
N ARG A 47 0.54 12.81 8.96
CA ARG A 47 1.48 11.89 8.30
C ARG A 47 2.82 11.83 9.03
N GLU A 48 3.05 12.72 10.01
CA GLU A 48 4.28 12.78 10.80
C GLU A 48 4.35 11.62 11.80
N PRO A 49 5.32 10.68 11.68
CA PRO A 49 5.38 9.48 12.51
C PRO A 49 5.58 9.73 14.00
N THR A 50 6.25 10.81 14.42
CA THR A 50 6.51 11.03 15.86
C THR A 50 5.26 11.39 16.65
N ILE A 51 4.18 11.82 15.98
CA ILE A 51 2.93 12.26 16.62
C ILE A 51 2.29 11.18 17.49
N SER A 52 2.38 9.90 17.09
CA SER A 52 1.90 8.79 17.92
C SER A 52 2.58 8.73 19.29
N ASN A 53 3.83 9.22 19.40
CA ASN A 53 4.59 9.27 20.65
C ASN A 53 4.43 10.60 21.37
N ASP A 54 4.36 11.72 20.64
CA ASP A 54 4.44 13.06 21.20
C ASP A 54 3.07 13.63 21.62
N LEU A 55 2.01 13.29 20.89
CA LEU A 55 0.68 13.84 21.12
C LEU A 55 0.04 13.36 22.44
N PRO A 56 0.09 12.06 22.81
CA PRO A 56 -0.51 11.62 24.07
C PRO A 56 0.11 12.27 25.32
N PRO A 57 1.46 12.37 25.44
CA PRO A 57 2.09 13.15 26.51
C PRO A 57 1.69 14.63 26.50
N TRP A 58 1.66 15.28 25.33
CA TRP A 58 1.28 16.68 25.22
C TRP A 58 -0.16 16.93 25.69
N CYS A 59 -1.11 16.06 25.31
CA CYS A 59 -2.50 16.14 25.78
C CYS A 59 -2.56 16.05 27.32
N ARG A 60 -1.82 15.11 27.93
CA ARG A 60 -1.75 15.00 29.40
C ARG A 60 -1.19 16.27 30.05
N MET A 61 -0.14 16.86 29.48
CA MET A 61 0.48 18.07 30.01
C MET A 61 -0.41 19.30 29.91
N SER A 62 -1.23 19.39 28.86
CA SER A 62 -2.15 20.51 28.59
C SER A 62 -3.53 20.34 29.23
N GLY A 63 -3.80 19.21 29.89
CA GLY A 63 -5.08 18.92 30.52
C GLY A 63 -6.17 18.46 29.54
N HIS A 64 -5.77 17.90 28.40
CA HIS A 64 -6.67 17.34 27.39
C HIS A 64 -6.73 15.81 27.49
N GLU A 65 -7.91 15.25 27.25
CA GLU A 65 -8.11 13.81 27.18
C GLU A 65 -7.75 13.31 25.77
N PHE A 66 -6.77 12.40 25.69
CA PHE A 66 -6.44 11.72 24.44
C PHE A 66 -7.34 10.49 24.29
N LEU A 67 -8.25 10.51 23.31
CA LEU A 67 -9.23 9.45 23.10
C LEU A 67 -8.64 8.23 22.37
N GLY A 68 -7.68 8.42 21.46
CA GLY A 68 -7.02 7.35 20.73
C GLY A 68 -6.46 7.78 19.38
N GLU A 69 -5.82 6.85 18.68
CA GLU A 69 -5.37 7.01 17.29
C GLU A 69 -6.05 5.98 16.38
N ILE A 70 -6.43 6.42 15.19
CA ILE A 70 -6.87 5.54 14.10
C ILE A 70 -5.80 5.60 13.03
N LYS A 71 -5.20 4.45 12.70
CA LYS A 71 -4.26 4.38 11.58
C LYS A 71 -5.03 4.61 10.29
N ALA A 72 -4.84 5.78 9.68
CA ALA A 72 -5.45 6.12 8.41
C ALA A 72 -4.94 5.15 7.33
N SER A 73 -5.75 4.16 6.95
CA SER A 73 -5.55 3.38 5.73
C SER A 73 -6.02 4.20 4.52
N ALA A 74 -5.43 5.38 4.32
CA ALA A 74 -5.85 6.35 3.30
C ALA A 74 -5.40 6.00 1.87
N VAL A 75 -5.08 4.73 1.60
CA VAL A 75 -4.87 4.24 0.23
C VAL A 75 -6.11 3.47 -0.18
N LYS A 76 -6.94 4.08 -1.03
CA LYS A 76 -8.05 3.39 -1.70
C LYS A 76 -7.47 2.43 -2.74
N ASN A 77 -7.07 1.24 -2.30
CA ASN A 77 -6.65 0.19 -3.20
C ASN A 77 -7.88 -0.50 -3.83
N PRO A 78 -7.82 -0.87 -5.12
CA PRO A 78 -8.82 -1.75 -5.71
C PRO A 78 -8.91 -3.02 -4.87
N THR A 79 -10.12 -3.49 -4.56
CA THR A 79 -10.31 -4.66 -3.69
C THR A 79 -10.88 -5.83 -4.48
N CYS A 80 -10.20 -6.98 -4.42
CA CYS A 80 -10.69 -8.20 -5.04
C CYS A 80 -11.84 -8.79 -4.21
N ILE A 81 -13.07 -8.68 -4.71
CA ILE A 81 -14.30 -9.21 -4.07
C ILE A 81 -14.86 -10.47 -4.76
N GLY A 82 -14.33 -10.85 -5.92
CA GLY A 82 -14.78 -11.97 -6.75
C GLY A 82 -13.62 -12.71 -7.41
N ARG A 83 -13.90 -13.81 -8.13
CA ARG A 83 -12.87 -14.50 -8.92
C ARG A 83 -12.42 -13.61 -10.08
N LEU A 84 -11.12 -13.55 -10.29
CA LEU A 84 -10.49 -12.75 -11.34
C LEU A 84 -10.55 -13.49 -12.67
N THR A 85 -11.04 -12.81 -13.69
CA THR A 85 -11.04 -13.25 -15.08
C THR A 85 -10.68 -12.08 -15.97
N ARG A 86 -9.98 -12.37 -17.08
CA ARG A 86 -9.72 -11.40 -18.13
C ARG A 86 -10.98 -11.28 -18.98
N ARG A 87 -11.54 -10.06 -19.08
CA ARG A 87 -12.71 -9.78 -19.91
C ARG A 87 -12.32 -9.31 -21.31
N GLU A 88 -11.25 -8.54 -21.37
CA GLU A 88 -10.69 -7.92 -22.57
C GLU A 88 -9.18 -7.75 -22.40
N PRO A 89 -8.44 -7.48 -23.49
CA PRO A 89 -7.03 -7.14 -23.39
C PRO A 89 -6.75 -5.89 -22.56
N LEU A 90 -5.62 -5.91 -21.84
CA LEU A 90 -5.26 -4.85 -20.90
C LEU A 90 -4.53 -3.68 -21.59
N ALA A 91 -3.50 -3.98 -22.38
CA ALA A 91 -2.60 -3.00 -23.01
C ALA A 91 -2.43 -3.24 -24.52
N LEU A 92 -3.06 -4.28 -25.07
CA LEU A 92 -3.00 -4.57 -26.51
C LEU A 92 -3.53 -3.40 -27.37
N GLY A 93 -4.60 -2.74 -26.93
CA GLY A 93 -5.14 -1.56 -27.61
C GLY A 93 -4.14 -0.41 -27.67
N ASP A 94 -3.41 -0.19 -26.57
CA ASP A 94 -2.37 0.84 -26.49
C ASP A 94 -1.20 0.54 -27.42
N LEU A 95 -0.78 -0.73 -27.51
CA LEU A 95 0.25 -1.16 -28.46
C LEU A 95 -0.18 -0.87 -29.91
N HIS A 96 -1.39 -1.27 -30.29
CA HIS A 96 -1.90 -1.01 -31.63
C HIS A 96 -1.94 0.49 -31.94
N PHE A 97 -2.42 1.30 -31.01
CA PHE A 97 -2.43 2.75 -31.15
C PHE A 97 -1.01 3.31 -31.32
N LEU A 98 -0.06 2.92 -30.46
CA LEU A 98 1.33 3.38 -30.54
C LEU A 98 1.99 3.02 -31.88
N ARG A 99 1.70 1.83 -32.44
CA ARG A 99 2.22 1.41 -33.74
C ARG A 99 1.71 2.27 -34.91
N THR A 100 0.56 2.93 -34.77
CA THR A 100 0.12 3.91 -35.78
C THR A 100 0.96 5.20 -35.76
N LEU A 101 1.66 5.47 -34.66
CA LEU A 101 2.43 6.70 -34.46
C LEU A 101 3.94 6.51 -34.69
N THR A 102 4.47 5.29 -34.58
CA THR A 102 5.90 5.05 -34.72
C THR A 102 6.26 3.63 -35.15
N ASN A 103 7.37 3.53 -35.90
CA ASN A 103 8.03 2.27 -36.26
C ASN A 103 9.22 1.94 -35.34
N LYS A 104 9.48 2.75 -34.29
CA LYS A 104 10.54 2.45 -33.33
C LYS A 104 10.15 1.26 -32.44
N PRO A 105 11.12 0.56 -31.81
CA PRO A 105 10.82 -0.47 -30.84
C PRO A 105 9.92 0.05 -29.71
N VAL A 106 8.86 -0.68 -29.37
CA VAL A 106 7.87 -0.30 -28.36
C VAL A 106 8.04 -1.16 -27.11
N LYS A 107 8.02 -0.49 -25.95
CA LYS A 107 7.98 -1.12 -24.63
C LYS A 107 6.62 -0.90 -23.99
N ILE A 108 5.97 -1.99 -23.58
CA ILE A 108 4.73 -1.97 -22.80
C ILE A 108 5.05 -2.37 -21.36
N THR A 109 4.51 -1.61 -20.41
CA THR A 109 4.68 -1.87 -18.97
C THR A 109 3.39 -2.45 -18.40
N LEU A 110 3.51 -3.61 -17.76
CA LEU A 110 2.43 -4.26 -17.03
C LEU A 110 2.76 -4.26 -15.53
N PRO A 111 1.75 -4.16 -14.65
CA PRO A 111 2.00 -4.33 -13.21
C PRO A 111 2.44 -5.76 -12.91
N GLY A 112 3.36 -5.91 -11.97
CA GLY A 112 3.86 -7.21 -11.54
C GLY A 112 2.80 -8.05 -10.81
N PRO A 113 2.87 -9.38 -10.90
CA PRO A 113 1.87 -10.27 -10.29
C PRO A 113 1.86 -10.18 -8.76
N TYR A 114 3.01 -9.90 -8.13
CA TYR A 114 3.09 -9.81 -6.67
C TYR A 114 2.49 -8.48 -6.17
N LEU A 115 2.77 -7.37 -6.86
CA LEU A 115 2.15 -6.07 -6.63
C LEU A 115 0.64 -6.18 -6.70
N LEU A 116 0.10 -6.77 -7.77
CA LEU A 116 -1.33 -6.97 -7.95
C LEU A 116 -1.94 -7.84 -6.84
N THR A 117 -1.29 -8.94 -6.50
CA THR A 117 -1.77 -9.84 -5.43
C THR A 117 -1.78 -9.14 -4.07
N ARG A 118 -0.74 -8.35 -3.77
CA ARG A 118 -0.59 -7.66 -2.48
C ARG A 118 -1.54 -6.46 -2.37
N SER A 119 -1.60 -5.62 -3.41
CA SER A 119 -2.39 -4.39 -3.41
C SER A 119 -3.89 -4.66 -3.39
N MET A 120 -4.37 -5.69 -4.11
CA MET A 120 -5.80 -5.98 -4.22
C MET A 120 -6.38 -6.81 -3.07
N ARG A 121 -5.53 -7.32 -2.17
CA ARG A 121 -5.93 -8.24 -1.12
C ARG A 121 -6.37 -7.47 0.14
N VAL A 122 -7.66 -7.55 0.43
CA VAL A 122 -8.23 -7.07 1.70
C VAL A 122 -8.80 -8.26 2.46
N GLY A 123 -8.25 -8.56 3.64
CA GLY A 123 -8.49 -9.83 4.35
C GLY A 123 -9.96 -10.24 4.47
N ALA A 124 -10.83 -9.37 4.99
CA ALA A 124 -12.24 -9.69 5.19
C ALA A 124 -13.04 -9.83 3.88
N LEU A 125 -12.70 -9.04 2.87
CA LEU A 125 -13.46 -8.95 1.62
C LEU A 125 -13.01 -9.99 0.60
N THR A 126 -11.69 -10.16 0.43
CA THR A 126 -11.10 -11.09 -0.52
C THR A 126 -11.28 -12.55 -0.12
N ARG A 127 -11.36 -12.85 1.18
CA ARG A 127 -11.59 -14.24 1.67
C ARG A 127 -12.86 -14.88 1.11
N LYS A 128 -13.88 -14.09 0.73
CA LYS A 128 -15.11 -14.58 0.11
C LYS A 128 -14.85 -15.22 -1.26
N ALA A 129 -13.93 -14.67 -2.04
CA ALA A 129 -13.55 -15.16 -3.37
C ALA A 129 -12.32 -16.08 -3.35
N TYR A 130 -11.33 -15.75 -2.51
CA TYR A 130 -10.06 -16.44 -2.40
C TYR A 130 -9.68 -16.65 -0.93
N ARG A 131 -9.86 -17.87 -0.43
CA ARG A 131 -9.37 -18.28 0.89
C ARG A 131 -7.84 -18.28 0.99
N ASN A 132 -7.17 -18.50 -0.14
CA ASN A 132 -5.72 -18.57 -0.25
C ASN A 132 -5.22 -17.54 -1.27
N HIS A 133 -4.31 -16.67 -0.86
CA HIS A 133 -3.68 -15.67 -1.73
C HIS A 133 -2.88 -16.28 -2.88
N LYS A 134 -2.34 -17.50 -2.73
CA LYS A 134 -1.70 -18.22 -3.85
C LYS A 134 -2.68 -18.45 -5.00
N LYS A 135 -3.92 -18.86 -4.71
CA LYS A 135 -4.94 -19.07 -5.74
C LYS A 135 -5.32 -17.77 -6.46
N MET A 136 -5.27 -16.64 -5.77
CA MET A 136 -5.45 -15.32 -6.37
C MET A 136 -4.26 -14.96 -7.27
N ALA A 137 -3.05 -15.22 -6.81
CA ALA A 137 -1.83 -15.03 -7.60
C ALA A 137 -1.83 -15.91 -8.86
N ASP A 138 -2.28 -17.16 -8.77
CA ASP A 138 -2.38 -18.08 -9.92
C ASP A 138 -3.30 -17.51 -11.01
N ASP A 139 -4.46 -16.95 -10.62
CA ASP A 139 -5.37 -16.30 -11.58
C ASP A 139 -4.77 -15.03 -12.18
N ILE A 140 -4.08 -14.21 -11.37
CA ILE A 140 -3.37 -13.01 -11.86
C ILE A 140 -2.29 -13.39 -12.86
N VAL A 141 -1.46 -14.39 -12.54
CA VAL A 141 -0.39 -14.88 -13.42
C VAL A 141 -0.97 -15.41 -14.73
N ARG A 142 -2.09 -16.14 -14.66
CA ARG A 142 -2.77 -16.62 -15.86
C ARG A 142 -3.24 -15.45 -16.74
N ILE A 143 -3.89 -14.44 -16.16
CA ILE A 143 -4.36 -13.24 -16.87
C ILE A 143 -3.19 -12.47 -17.52
N LEU A 144 -2.12 -12.24 -16.77
CA LEU A 144 -0.93 -11.54 -17.29
C LEU A 144 -0.20 -12.36 -18.36
N ARG A 145 -0.23 -13.69 -18.28
CA ARG A 145 0.32 -14.58 -19.30
C ARG A 145 -0.49 -14.49 -20.59
N GLU A 146 -1.82 -14.51 -20.52
CA GLU A 146 -2.70 -14.30 -21.68
C GLU A 146 -2.38 -12.94 -22.34
N GLU A 147 -2.24 -11.88 -21.55
CA GLU A 147 -1.85 -10.55 -22.06
C GLU A 147 -0.46 -10.55 -22.72
N LEU A 148 0.52 -11.19 -22.09
CA LEU A 148 1.88 -11.27 -22.63
C LEU A 148 1.93 -11.99 -23.98
N LEU A 149 1.13 -13.05 -24.14
CA LEU A 149 1.03 -13.79 -25.40
C LEU A 149 0.40 -12.91 -26.49
N ASP A 150 -0.69 -12.21 -26.18
CA ASP A 150 -1.34 -11.30 -27.13
C ASP A 150 -0.40 -10.15 -27.55
N LEU A 151 0.35 -9.57 -26.62
CA LEU A 151 1.34 -8.53 -26.90
C LEU A 151 2.50 -9.05 -27.76
N ARG A 152 3.00 -10.26 -27.48
CA ARG A 152 4.02 -10.92 -28.29
C ARG A 152 3.53 -11.13 -29.71
N ASP A 153 2.31 -11.66 -29.87
CA ASP A 153 1.75 -12.01 -31.17
C ASP A 153 1.41 -10.77 -32.01
N ALA A 154 1.10 -9.64 -31.36
CA ALA A 154 0.98 -8.33 -31.98
C ALA A 154 2.31 -7.61 -32.26
N GLY A 155 3.45 -8.24 -31.95
CA GLY A 155 4.78 -7.72 -32.25
C GLY A 155 5.29 -6.65 -31.28
N CYS A 156 4.98 -6.75 -29.99
CA CYS A 156 5.62 -5.95 -28.95
C CYS A 156 7.10 -6.34 -28.81
N ASP A 157 8.01 -5.37 -28.76
CA ASP A 157 9.45 -5.64 -28.66
C ASP A 157 9.87 -5.95 -27.22
N PHE A 158 9.32 -5.22 -26.24
CA PHE A 158 9.66 -5.36 -24.83
C PHE A 158 8.42 -5.31 -23.95
N VAL A 159 8.31 -6.26 -23.02
CA VAL A 159 7.31 -6.22 -21.94
C VAL A 159 8.02 -6.15 -20.61
N GLN A 160 7.70 -5.12 -19.83
CA GLN A 160 8.26 -4.88 -18.49
C GLN A 160 7.19 -5.17 -17.44
N PHE A 161 7.54 -5.92 -16.40
CA PHE A 161 6.69 -6.11 -15.22
C PHE A 161 7.17 -5.23 -14.08
N ASP A 162 6.33 -4.29 -13.64
CA ASP A 162 6.66 -3.33 -12.60
C ASP A 162 6.34 -3.88 -11.21
N GLU A 163 7.39 -4.09 -10.42
CA GLU A 163 7.28 -4.74 -9.11
C GLU A 163 8.08 -3.99 -8.02
N PRO A 164 7.72 -2.71 -7.74
CA PRO A 164 8.46 -1.88 -6.78
C PRO A 164 8.39 -2.43 -5.35
N VAL A 165 7.31 -3.15 -5.02
CA VAL A 165 7.12 -3.70 -3.66
C VAL A 165 8.04 -4.89 -3.36
N LEU A 166 8.72 -5.48 -4.35
CA LEU A 166 9.75 -6.48 -4.07
C LEU A 166 10.97 -5.84 -3.40
N THR A 167 11.28 -4.57 -3.69
CA THR A 167 12.36 -3.84 -3.02
C THR A 167 12.11 -3.79 -1.52
N GLU A 168 10.88 -3.53 -1.09
CA GLU A 168 10.52 -3.61 0.33
C GLU A 168 10.76 -5.02 0.88
N VAL A 169 10.32 -6.07 0.19
CA VAL A 169 10.48 -7.45 0.67
C VAL A 169 11.95 -7.84 0.83
N VAL A 170 12.82 -7.37 -0.08
CA VAL A 170 14.24 -7.69 -0.09
C VAL A 170 15.05 -6.82 0.86
N MET A 171 14.66 -5.55 1.04
CA MET A 171 15.42 -4.56 1.81
C MET A 171 14.88 -4.29 3.22
N SER A 172 13.72 -4.85 3.60
CA SER A 172 13.24 -4.77 4.98
C SER A 172 14.12 -5.62 5.90
N GLU A 173 14.60 -5.05 7.01
CA GLU A 173 15.38 -5.73 8.06
C GLU A 173 14.59 -6.84 8.81
N ASP A 174 13.30 -7.02 8.48
CA ASP A 174 12.39 -8.04 9.01
C ASP A 174 12.49 -9.44 8.34
N CYS A 175 13.57 -9.77 7.60
CA CYS A 175 13.76 -11.14 7.08
C CYS A 175 13.94 -12.18 8.23
N THR A 176 14.19 -11.76 9.47
CA THR A 176 14.26 -12.66 10.64
C THR A 176 12.90 -13.15 11.17
N ARG A 177 11.76 -12.62 10.70
CA ARG A 177 10.42 -12.97 11.24
C ARG A 177 9.50 -13.71 10.27
N ARG A 178 9.95 -14.14 9.09
CA ARG A 178 9.11 -14.85 8.11
C ARG A 178 9.64 -16.23 7.74
N PRO A 179 8.87 -17.32 7.96
CA PRO A 179 9.31 -18.69 7.70
C PRO A 179 9.54 -19.03 6.21
N SER A 180 9.24 -18.13 5.28
CA SER A 180 9.55 -18.31 3.85
C SER A 180 10.92 -17.78 3.43
N CYS A 181 11.61 -17.00 4.26
CA CYS A 181 12.96 -16.45 3.99
C CYS A 181 14.06 -17.51 4.22
N GLU A 182 13.72 -18.69 4.77
CA GLU A 182 14.71 -19.71 5.12
C GLU A 182 14.94 -20.70 3.97
N ARG A 183 15.56 -20.20 2.90
CA ARG A 183 16.55 -20.98 2.17
C ARG A 183 17.77 -20.09 2.01
N ARG A 184 18.64 -20.15 3.03
CA ARG A 184 20.02 -19.66 2.96
C ARG A 184 20.62 -20.13 1.63
N LEU A 185 20.95 -19.20 0.75
CA LEU A 185 21.93 -19.44 -0.30
C LEU A 185 23.21 -19.93 0.40
N PRO A 186 23.81 -21.05 -0.03
CA PRO A 186 25.06 -21.50 0.57
C PRO A 186 26.14 -20.42 0.34
N PRO A 187 27.01 -20.17 1.34
CA PRO A 187 28.07 -19.17 1.20
C PRO A 187 29.00 -19.56 0.06
N ALA A 188 29.32 -18.59 -0.79
CA ALA A 188 30.27 -18.75 -1.86
C ALA A 188 31.67 -19.03 -1.29
N GLY A 189 32.19 -20.23 -1.54
CA GLY A 189 33.61 -20.53 -1.46
C GLY A 189 34.08 -21.23 -0.19
N THR A 190 33.98 -22.56 -0.19
CA THR A 190 35.03 -23.41 0.37
C THR A 190 35.75 -24.05 -0.81
N ARG A 191 36.96 -23.55 -1.11
CA ARG A 191 37.93 -24.29 -1.92
C ARG A 191 38.31 -25.53 -1.11
N GLU A 192 37.88 -26.69 -1.55
CA GLU A 192 38.52 -27.95 -1.16
C GLU A 192 39.97 -27.90 -1.68
N ARG A 193 40.91 -27.98 -0.74
CA ARG A 193 42.29 -28.35 -1.00
C ARG A 193 42.45 -29.78 -0.49
N ASN A 194 42.74 -30.67 -1.44
CA ASN A 194 43.15 -32.08 -1.33
C ASN A 194 42.11 -33.06 -0.80
#